data_AF-A0ABD2LVS8-F1
#
_entry.id   AF-A0ABD2LVS8-F1
#
_cell.length_a   1.000
_cell.length_b   1.000
_cell.length_c   1.000
_cell.angle_alpha   90.00
_cell.angle_beta   90.00
_cell.angle_gamma   90.00
#
_symmetry.space_group_name_H-M   'P 1'
#
loop_
_entity.id
_entity.type
_entity.pdbx_description
1 polymer ?
#
loop_
_entity_poly.entity_id
_entity_poly.type
_entity_poly.pdbx_seq_one_letter_code
_entity_poly.pdbx_strand_id
1 'polypeptide(L)'
;MSDFCASSQPLIWRASVSKMFSIISASPSLSRRIFLTFPSFSFFVVLSIFCFQLPFATAVRNKEIDDEYQRLIPLRNIPQGCDHAKGVLPGTGDPAKEYGFVGGGLEKCQVWLEGDEQSASEEESHYERYKCKHLKVHGHFNEEKGKCECKEHWKGPICNDYIGCPANHSFYMGVCTPNNCQHEGELALGSKHIECICKAPWDGRFCERLACWRMAERENERRWRNSGEHCRCADNYEGTNCETVVSCQNGELVGGRCQCAEGWKGEVCDRKCIPNQTCSSPPLLTSKLGITFSMFFFVLAAIFFDRQRWALIS
;
A
#
# COMPACT_ATOMS: atom_id res chain seq x y z
N MET A 1 20.76 0.28 -47.10
CA MET A 1 21.59 1.19 -47.92
C MET A 1 21.51 2.58 -47.29
N SER A 2 22.69 3.12 -46.96
CA SER A 2 23.04 4.53 -46.72
C SER A 2 22.37 5.31 -45.57
N ASP A 3 23.09 5.33 -44.45
CA ASP A 3 23.69 6.50 -43.77
C ASP A 3 23.06 7.90 -43.90
N PHE A 4 22.84 8.56 -42.76
CA PHE A 4 23.31 9.93 -42.54
C PHE A 4 23.49 10.23 -41.04
N CYS A 5 24.74 10.43 -40.62
CA CYS A 5 25.14 11.08 -39.37
C CYS A 5 25.07 12.60 -39.53
N ALA A 6 24.66 13.32 -38.48
CA ALA A 6 25.13 14.69 -38.23
C ALA A 6 25.01 15.09 -36.75
N SER A 7 26.15 15.46 -36.17
CA SER A 7 26.32 16.05 -34.84
C SER A 7 26.10 17.56 -34.84
N SER A 8 25.72 18.17 -33.72
CA SER A 8 26.28 19.46 -33.28
C SER A 8 25.96 19.78 -31.81
N GLN A 9 26.89 20.54 -31.20
CA GLN A 9 27.20 20.73 -29.78
C GLN A 9 26.37 21.79 -29.03
N PRO A 10 26.54 21.93 -27.70
CA PRO A 10 25.80 22.84 -26.83
C PRO A 10 26.52 24.18 -26.54
N LEU A 11 25.75 25.24 -26.23
CA LEU A 11 26.24 26.53 -25.71
C LEU A 11 25.23 27.04 -24.64
N ILE A 12 25.54 26.99 -23.34
CA ILE A 12 26.23 27.98 -22.49
C ILE A 12 25.37 29.21 -22.09
N TRP A 13 24.99 29.20 -20.80
CA TRP A 13 24.86 30.28 -19.79
C TRP A 13 24.07 31.57 -20.08
N ARG A 14 23.12 31.86 -19.18
CA ARG A 14 23.08 33.13 -18.39
C ARG A 14 22.13 33.01 -17.20
N ALA A 15 22.71 32.96 -16.01
CA ALA A 15 22.04 33.29 -14.76
C ALA A 15 22.04 34.81 -14.58
N SER A 16 20.91 35.39 -14.18
CA SER A 16 20.82 36.78 -13.75
C SER A 16 20.33 36.82 -12.31
N VAL A 17 21.22 37.22 -11.41
CA VAL A 17 20.94 37.53 -10.01
C VAL A 17 20.87 39.05 -9.93
N SER A 18 19.78 39.59 -9.38
CA SER A 18 19.78 40.95 -8.85
C SER A 18 19.16 40.99 -7.45
N LYS A 19 20.05 41.32 -6.52
CA LYS A 19 19.84 41.82 -5.17
C LYS A 19 18.87 43.00 -5.15
N MET A 20 18.07 43.10 -4.08
CA MET A 20 17.98 44.37 -3.34
C MET A 20 18.02 44.13 -1.83
N PHE A 21 18.93 44.89 -1.23
CA PHE A 21 19.24 45.06 0.18
C PHE A 21 18.34 46.15 0.81
N SER A 22 18.08 46.04 2.11
CA SER A 22 18.27 47.08 3.16
C SER A 22 17.36 46.70 4.35
N ILE A 23 17.87 46.22 5.50
CA ILE A 23 18.66 46.85 6.59
C ILE A 23 17.85 47.88 7.40
N ILE A 24 18.08 47.81 8.73
CA ILE A 24 17.90 48.78 9.83
C ILE A 24 16.88 48.24 10.86
N SER A 25 17.14 48.10 12.17
CA SER A 25 18.32 48.26 13.03
C SER A 25 17.94 47.88 14.48
N ALA A 26 18.93 47.45 15.28
CA ALA A 26 19.21 47.77 16.70
C ALA A 26 18.08 47.62 17.76
N SER A 27 18.24 47.05 18.96
CA SER A 27 19.30 47.23 19.95
C SER A 27 19.12 46.25 21.15
N PRO A 28 20.03 46.24 22.16
CA PRO A 28 20.34 45.06 22.98
C PRO A 28 19.90 45.13 24.46
N SER A 29 20.27 44.06 25.18
CA SER A 29 20.41 43.92 26.64
C SER A 29 19.17 43.46 27.42
N LEU A 30 19.28 42.32 28.13
CA LEU A 30 19.65 42.34 29.54
C LEU A 30 19.88 40.91 30.05
N SER A 31 21.01 40.75 30.72
CA SER A 31 21.42 39.59 31.51
C SER A 31 20.46 39.35 32.69
N ARG A 32 19.91 38.14 32.81
CA ARG A 32 19.43 37.60 34.09
C ARG A 32 19.81 36.12 34.20
N ARG A 33 20.84 35.87 35.00
CA ARG A 33 21.14 34.55 35.57
C ARG A 33 19.97 34.13 36.45
N ILE A 34 19.27 33.07 36.06
CA ILE A 34 18.33 32.37 36.93
C ILE A 34 19.03 31.09 37.38
N PHE A 35 19.44 31.06 38.65
CA PHE A 35 19.77 29.84 39.37
C PHE A 35 18.48 29.04 39.55
N LEU A 36 18.31 27.97 38.77
CA LEU A 36 17.31 26.94 39.07
C LEU A 36 18.00 25.80 39.78
N THR A 37 17.80 25.79 41.10
CA THR A 37 18.10 24.68 41.99
C THR A 37 17.26 23.46 41.60
N PHE A 38 17.95 22.34 41.39
CA PHE A 38 17.39 21.02 41.15
C PHE A 38 16.45 20.58 42.27
N PRO A 39 15.22 20.11 41.95
CA PRO A 39 14.52 19.17 42.80
C PRO A 39 14.50 17.78 42.14
N SER A 40 15.05 16.82 42.88
CA SER A 40 14.53 15.45 43.06
C SER A 40 14.39 14.53 41.85
N PHE A 41 15.33 13.60 41.80
CA PHE A 41 15.51 12.41 40.96
C PHE A 41 14.37 11.35 40.99
N SER A 42 13.16 11.65 41.46
CA SER A 42 12.11 10.63 41.70
C SER A 42 10.93 10.62 40.72
N PHE A 43 10.82 11.58 39.79
CA PHE A 43 9.69 11.63 38.85
C PHE A 43 9.90 10.88 37.52
N PHE A 44 11.14 10.48 37.19
CA PHE A 44 11.43 9.79 35.92
C PHE A 44 11.17 8.28 35.93
N VAL A 45 10.93 7.66 37.10
CA VAL A 45 10.73 6.20 37.17
C VAL A 45 9.27 5.80 36.94
N VAL A 46 8.30 6.70 37.19
CA VAL A 46 6.87 6.37 37.07
C VAL A 46 6.34 6.53 35.63
N LEU A 47 6.96 7.37 34.79
CA LEU A 47 6.57 7.50 33.38
C LEU A 47 7.08 6.35 32.49
N SER A 48 8.04 5.56 32.97
CA SER A 48 8.68 4.48 32.20
C SER A 48 7.88 3.17 32.20
N ILE A 49 6.92 3.00 33.11
CA ILE A 49 6.16 1.75 33.28
C ILE A 49 4.88 1.72 32.41
N PHE A 50 4.39 2.87 31.93
CA PHE A 50 3.18 2.94 31.10
C PHE A 50 3.41 2.77 29.59
N CYS A 51 4.66 2.68 29.11
CA CYS A 51 4.95 2.53 27.67
C CYS A 51 4.99 1.07 27.16
N PHE A 52 4.81 0.05 28.01
CA PHE A 52 4.99 -1.36 27.61
C PHE A 52 3.71 -2.18 27.39
N GLN A 53 2.53 -1.55 27.46
CA GLN A 53 1.26 -2.20 27.14
C GLN A 53 0.73 -1.65 25.80
N LEU A 54 1.60 -1.45 24.80
CA LEU A 54 1.09 -1.39 23.44
C LEU A 54 0.56 -2.80 23.14
N PRO A 55 -0.75 -2.99 22.92
CA PRO A 55 -1.24 -4.27 22.45
C PRO A 55 -0.44 -4.58 21.20
N PHE A 56 0.19 -5.75 21.15
CA PHE A 56 0.81 -6.26 19.93
C PHE A 56 -0.25 -6.14 18.85
N ALA A 57 -0.11 -5.13 17.99
CA ALA A 57 -1.07 -4.86 16.94
C ALA A 57 -1.05 -6.11 16.08
N THR A 58 -2.14 -6.86 16.13
CA THR A 58 -2.30 -8.04 15.32
C THR A 58 -2.27 -7.55 13.89
N ALA A 59 -1.24 -7.95 13.14
CA ALA A 59 -1.00 -7.44 11.81
C ALA A 59 -2.02 -8.08 10.85
N VAL A 60 -3.18 -7.47 10.83
CA VAL A 60 -4.30 -7.74 9.94
C VAL A 60 -4.01 -7.09 8.59
N ARG A 61 -4.25 -7.81 7.49
CA ARG A 61 -3.94 -7.33 6.15
C ARG A 61 -5.18 -7.13 5.31
N ASN A 62 -5.59 -5.89 5.13
CA ASN A 62 -6.66 -5.52 4.20
C ASN A 62 -6.22 -5.68 2.74
N LYS A 63 -7.16 -5.97 1.84
CA LYS A 63 -6.90 -6.04 0.40
C LYS A 63 -6.82 -4.62 -0.14
N GLU A 64 -5.61 -4.12 -0.34
CA GLU A 64 -5.34 -2.77 -0.85
C GLU A 64 -4.65 -2.77 -2.22
N ILE A 65 -4.35 -3.95 -2.74
CA ILE A 65 -3.74 -4.18 -4.05
C ILE A 65 -4.59 -5.17 -4.85
N ASP A 66 -4.55 -5.04 -6.16
CA ASP A 66 -5.18 -5.98 -7.10
C ASP A 66 -4.27 -7.17 -7.46
N ASP A 67 -4.75 -8.02 -8.35
CA ASP A 67 -4.03 -9.20 -8.84
C ASP A 67 -2.77 -8.86 -9.68
N GLU A 68 -2.63 -7.60 -10.11
CA GLU A 68 -1.45 -7.08 -10.83
C GLU A 68 -0.49 -6.34 -9.90
N TYR A 69 -0.68 -6.46 -8.59
CA TYR A 69 0.09 -5.78 -7.54
C TYR A 69 0.04 -4.25 -7.64
N GLN A 70 -1.00 -3.69 -8.27
CA GLN A 70 -1.26 -2.26 -8.29
C GLN A 70 -2.14 -1.87 -7.12
N ARG A 71 -1.91 -0.67 -6.57
CA ARG A 71 -2.71 -0.16 -5.45
C ARG A 71 -4.11 0.18 -5.93
N LEU A 72 -5.11 -0.31 -5.22
CA LEU A 72 -6.51 0.04 -5.44
C LEU A 72 -6.75 1.50 -5.08
N ILE A 73 -7.47 2.22 -5.94
CA ILE A 73 -7.81 3.62 -5.74
C ILE A 73 -9.27 3.70 -5.29
N PRO A 74 -9.57 4.07 -4.04
CA PRO A 74 -10.95 4.26 -3.60
C PRO A 74 -11.70 5.22 -4.52
N LEU A 75 -12.90 4.86 -4.98
CA LEU A 75 -13.62 5.71 -5.95
C LEU A 75 -13.98 7.09 -5.37
N ARG A 76 -14.16 7.19 -4.05
CA ARG A 76 -14.37 8.47 -3.36
C ARG A 76 -13.20 9.44 -3.48
N ASN A 77 -12.00 8.93 -3.77
CA ASN A 77 -10.79 9.74 -3.93
C ASN A 77 -10.64 10.26 -5.36
N ILE A 78 -11.45 9.79 -6.31
CA ILE A 78 -11.44 10.27 -7.68
C ILE A 78 -12.26 11.57 -7.75
N PRO A 79 -11.66 12.68 -8.20
CA PRO A 79 -12.32 13.98 -8.23
C PRO A 79 -13.44 14.06 -9.29
N GLN A 80 -14.30 15.07 -9.12
CA GLN A 80 -15.27 15.47 -10.15
C GLN A 80 -14.57 16.33 -11.21
N GLY A 81 -14.90 16.10 -12.48
CA GLY A 81 -14.27 16.74 -13.63
C GLY A 81 -12.84 16.26 -13.88
N CYS A 82 -12.20 16.88 -14.88
CA CYS A 82 -10.83 16.56 -15.29
C CYS A 82 -9.88 17.77 -15.32
N ASP A 83 -10.32 18.91 -14.78
CA ASP A 83 -9.51 20.14 -14.76
C ASP A 83 -8.20 19.97 -13.97
N HIS A 84 -8.18 19.13 -12.94
CA HIS A 84 -7.00 18.84 -12.14
C HIS A 84 -5.89 18.09 -12.90
N ALA A 85 -6.24 17.46 -14.03
CA ALA A 85 -5.31 16.71 -14.86
C ALA A 85 -4.71 17.55 -16.00
N LYS A 86 -5.18 18.79 -16.21
CA LYS A 86 -4.65 19.68 -17.24
C LYS A 86 -3.17 19.99 -16.98
N GLY A 87 -2.32 19.69 -17.96
CA GLY A 87 -0.87 19.91 -17.87
C GLY A 87 -0.12 18.91 -16.99
N VAL A 88 -0.77 17.86 -16.51
CA VAL A 88 -0.13 16.74 -15.79
C VAL A 88 0.30 15.69 -16.82
N LEU A 89 1.57 15.27 -16.77
CA LEU A 89 2.07 14.21 -17.65
C LEU A 89 1.56 12.83 -17.16
N PRO A 90 1.14 11.92 -18.05
CA PRO A 90 0.66 10.58 -17.69
C PRO A 90 1.74 9.80 -16.95
N GLY A 91 1.37 9.05 -15.90
CA GLY A 91 2.32 8.29 -15.10
C GLY A 91 3.25 9.14 -14.22
N THR A 92 3.08 10.46 -14.16
CA THR A 92 3.86 11.37 -13.32
C THR A 92 3.00 11.96 -12.20
N GLY A 93 2.47 11.11 -11.33
CA GLY A 93 1.66 11.63 -10.23
C GLY A 93 0.89 10.59 -9.44
N ASP A 94 -0.07 11.10 -8.67
CA ASP A 94 -1.06 10.28 -7.98
C ASP A 94 -1.98 9.61 -9.01
N PRO A 95 -2.04 8.28 -9.08
CA PRO A 95 -2.91 7.54 -10.01
C PRO A 95 -4.38 7.97 -9.93
N ALA A 96 -4.86 8.43 -8.77
CA ALA A 96 -6.23 8.93 -8.62
C ALA A 96 -6.52 10.17 -9.48
N LYS A 97 -5.49 10.97 -9.81
CA LYS A 97 -5.60 12.18 -10.62
C LYS A 97 -5.65 11.90 -12.12
N GLU A 98 -5.33 10.69 -12.56
CA GLU A 98 -5.45 10.30 -13.97
C GLU A 98 -6.91 10.08 -14.39
N TYR A 99 -7.81 9.97 -13.41
CA TYR A 99 -9.24 9.72 -13.62
C TYR A 99 -10.08 10.88 -13.10
N GLY A 100 -11.31 10.96 -13.58
CA GLY A 100 -12.28 11.95 -13.16
C GLY A 100 -13.71 11.52 -13.47
N PHE A 101 -14.66 11.96 -12.65
CA PHE A 101 -16.08 11.81 -12.95
C PHE A 101 -16.56 12.97 -13.82
N VAL A 102 -16.85 12.71 -15.08
CA VAL A 102 -17.21 13.72 -16.08
C VAL A 102 -18.24 13.17 -17.06
N GLY A 103 -19.15 14.01 -17.54
CA GLY A 103 -20.18 13.60 -18.51
C GLY A 103 -21.12 12.49 -18.01
N GLY A 104 -21.25 12.33 -16.69
CA GLY A 104 -22.04 11.25 -16.09
C GLY A 104 -21.33 9.88 -16.10
N GLY A 105 -20.02 9.82 -16.37
CA GLY A 105 -19.20 8.62 -16.37
C GLY A 105 -17.88 8.78 -15.60
N LEU A 106 -17.22 7.66 -15.30
CA LEU A 106 -15.81 7.65 -14.91
C LEU A 106 -14.95 7.60 -16.18
N GLU A 107 -14.06 8.56 -16.34
CA GLU A 107 -13.23 8.72 -17.55
C GLU A 107 -11.75 8.85 -17.17
N LYS A 108 -10.86 8.57 -18.12
CA LYS A 108 -9.44 8.91 -18.05
C LYS A 108 -9.29 10.35 -18.51
N CYS A 109 -8.76 11.20 -17.65
CA CYS A 109 -8.79 12.64 -17.90
C CYS A 109 -7.97 13.07 -19.10
N GLN A 110 -6.84 12.41 -19.36
CA GLN A 110 -6.06 12.70 -20.58
C GLN A 110 -6.89 12.47 -21.84
N VAL A 111 -7.52 11.29 -21.97
CA VAL A 111 -8.35 10.94 -23.14
C VAL A 111 -9.54 11.87 -23.26
N TRP A 112 -10.17 12.21 -22.13
CA TRP A 112 -11.29 13.15 -22.12
C TRP A 112 -10.89 14.57 -22.56
N LEU A 113 -9.75 15.07 -22.11
CA LEU A 113 -9.26 16.41 -22.44
C LEU A 113 -8.75 16.53 -23.88
N GLU A 114 -8.19 15.45 -24.43
CA GLU A 114 -7.73 15.39 -25.83
C GLU A 114 -8.91 15.19 -26.81
N GLY A 115 -10.06 14.72 -26.33
CA GLY A 115 -11.21 14.24 -27.10
C GLY A 115 -12.25 15.26 -27.59
N ASP A 116 -11.93 16.56 -27.62
CA ASP A 116 -12.82 17.60 -28.22
C ASP A 116 -12.38 18.07 -29.63
N GLU A 117 -11.21 17.64 -30.14
CA GLU A 117 -10.67 18.13 -31.44
C GLU A 117 -10.51 17.08 -32.57
N GLN A 118 -10.84 15.80 -32.36
CA GLN A 118 -10.76 14.80 -33.44
C GLN A 118 -12.05 13.98 -33.60
N SER A 119 -12.58 14.02 -34.83
CA SER A 119 -13.67 13.20 -35.36
C SER A 119 -13.55 11.71 -35.04
N ALA A 120 -14.70 11.06 -34.78
CA ALA A 120 -14.91 9.62 -34.61
C ALA A 120 -13.90 8.74 -35.36
N SER A 121 -12.90 8.23 -34.64
CA SER A 121 -11.82 7.38 -35.15
C SER A 121 -11.86 5.99 -34.53
N GLU A 122 -11.10 5.04 -35.08
CA GLU A 122 -10.93 3.69 -34.52
C GLU A 122 -10.40 3.71 -33.07
N GLU A 123 -9.72 4.77 -32.65
CA GLU A 123 -9.20 4.95 -31.29
C GLU A 123 -10.31 5.23 -30.27
N GLU A 124 -11.35 5.99 -30.65
CA GLU A 124 -12.52 6.23 -29.79
C GLU A 124 -13.25 4.91 -29.48
N SER A 125 -13.42 4.06 -30.50
CA SER A 125 -13.99 2.71 -30.35
C SER A 125 -13.16 1.83 -29.41
N HIS A 126 -11.82 1.88 -29.51
CA HIS A 126 -10.95 1.15 -28.61
C HIS A 126 -11.07 1.65 -27.16
N TYR A 127 -11.17 2.97 -26.97
CA TYR A 127 -11.34 3.55 -25.64
C TYR A 127 -12.71 3.23 -25.04
N GLU A 128 -13.79 3.30 -25.80
CA GLU A 128 -15.14 2.92 -25.34
C GLU A 128 -15.19 1.44 -24.95
N ARG A 129 -14.54 0.54 -25.70
CA ARG A 129 -14.37 -0.86 -25.31
C ARG A 129 -13.57 -1.00 -24.00
N TYR A 130 -12.52 -0.20 -23.83
CA TYR A 130 -11.76 -0.15 -22.59
C TYR A 130 -12.65 0.29 -21.41
N LYS A 131 -13.46 1.35 -21.56
CA LYS A 131 -14.38 1.81 -20.50
C LYS A 131 -15.33 0.70 -20.06
N CYS A 132 -15.92 0.00 -21.01
CA CYS A 132 -16.86 -1.09 -20.73
C CYS A 132 -16.24 -2.25 -19.96
N LYS A 133 -14.97 -2.55 -20.22
CA LYS A 133 -14.27 -3.63 -19.55
C LYS A 133 -13.69 -3.22 -18.19
N HIS A 134 -13.16 -2.00 -18.09
CA HIS A 134 -12.34 -1.58 -16.95
C HIS A 134 -13.05 -0.60 -16.01
N LEU A 135 -13.91 0.29 -16.52
CA LEU A 135 -14.50 1.41 -15.76
C LEU A 135 -15.99 1.23 -15.44
N LYS A 136 -16.67 0.24 -16.02
CA LYS A 136 -18.09 -0.04 -15.79
C LYS A 136 -18.29 -1.45 -15.23
N VAL A 137 -18.96 -1.59 -14.08
CA VAL A 137 -19.24 -2.89 -13.44
C VAL A 137 -20.22 -3.70 -14.29
N HIS A 138 -21.34 -3.08 -14.68
CA HIS A 138 -22.36 -3.67 -15.57
C HIS A 138 -22.41 -2.93 -16.91
N GLY A 139 -21.25 -2.67 -17.52
CA GLY A 139 -21.14 -2.10 -18.86
C GLY A 139 -21.40 -3.12 -19.97
N HIS A 140 -21.86 -2.64 -21.11
CA HIS A 140 -21.96 -3.37 -22.37
C HIS A 140 -21.62 -2.41 -23.53
N PHE A 141 -20.78 -2.88 -24.46
CA PHE A 141 -20.40 -2.10 -25.63
C PHE A 141 -21.46 -2.24 -26.71
N ASN A 142 -22.12 -1.13 -27.04
CA ASN A 142 -23.11 -1.05 -28.10
C ASN A 142 -22.39 -0.89 -29.44
N GLU A 143 -22.38 -1.96 -30.26
CA GLU A 143 -21.67 -1.96 -31.54
C GLU A 143 -22.25 -1.00 -32.57
N GLU A 144 -23.57 -0.76 -32.55
CA GLU A 144 -24.24 0.15 -33.47
C GLU A 144 -23.90 1.61 -33.18
N LYS A 145 -23.80 1.96 -31.90
CA LYS A 145 -23.45 3.32 -31.45
C LYS A 145 -21.96 3.54 -31.27
N GLY A 146 -21.16 2.47 -31.28
CA GLY A 146 -19.73 2.51 -30.96
C GLY A 146 -19.42 2.97 -29.54
N LYS A 147 -20.36 2.84 -28.59
CA LYS A 147 -20.26 3.43 -27.25
C LYS A 147 -20.50 2.44 -26.13
N CYS A 148 -19.85 2.69 -24.99
CA CYS A 148 -20.09 1.95 -23.78
C CYS A 148 -21.33 2.44 -23.04
N GLU A 149 -22.30 1.56 -22.83
CA GLU A 149 -23.55 1.84 -22.14
C GLU A 149 -23.73 0.92 -20.93
N CYS A 150 -24.56 1.31 -19.97
CA CYS A 150 -24.95 0.39 -18.90
C CYS A 150 -25.91 -0.67 -19.46
N LYS A 151 -25.78 -1.92 -18.96
CA LYS A 151 -26.76 -2.97 -19.22
C LYS A 151 -28.15 -2.55 -18.74
N GLU A 152 -29.18 -3.20 -19.28
CA GLU A 152 -30.56 -2.98 -18.86
C GLU A 152 -30.71 -3.07 -17.33
N HIS A 153 -31.46 -2.14 -16.76
CA HIS A 153 -31.67 -1.97 -15.30
C HIS A 153 -30.46 -1.50 -14.48
N TRP A 154 -29.33 -1.17 -15.11
CA TRP A 154 -28.17 -0.57 -14.44
C TRP A 154 -28.00 0.89 -14.83
N LYS A 155 -27.51 1.70 -13.90
CA LYS A 155 -27.27 3.14 -14.08
C LYS A 155 -26.06 3.61 -13.26
N GLY A 156 -25.79 4.91 -13.37
CA GLY A 156 -24.73 5.59 -12.64
C GLY A 156 -23.39 5.62 -13.39
N PRO A 157 -22.40 6.36 -12.85
CA PRO A 157 -21.18 6.69 -13.57
C PRO A 157 -20.28 5.49 -13.87
N ILE A 158 -20.46 4.39 -13.14
CA ILE A 158 -19.73 3.13 -13.32
C ILE A 158 -20.68 1.93 -13.56
N CYS A 159 -21.95 2.19 -13.89
CA CYS A 159 -22.97 1.14 -14.08
C CYS A 159 -23.06 0.16 -12.89
N ASN A 160 -23.12 0.67 -11.67
CA ASN A 160 -23.17 -0.13 -10.43
C ASN A 160 -24.49 0.05 -9.66
N ASP A 161 -25.30 1.05 -10.01
CA ASP A 161 -26.56 1.30 -9.33
C ASP A 161 -27.68 0.58 -10.07
N TYR A 162 -28.49 -0.18 -9.35
CA TYR A 162 -29.60 -0.90 -9.94
C TYR A 162 -30.88 -0.06 -9.88
N ILE A 163 -31.62 0.02 -10.98
CA ILE A 163 -32.82 0.88 -11.09
C ILE A 163 -33.92 0.46 -10.10
N GLY A 164 -34.04 -0.83 -9.81
CA GLY A 164 -35.02 -1.36 -8.86
C GLY A 164 -34.64 -1.21 -7.39
N CYS A 165 -33.44 -0.72 -7.07
CA CYS A 165 -33.00 -0.50 -5.70
C CYS A 165 -33.25 0.95 -5.25
N PRO A 166 -33.44 1.18 -3.94
CA PRO A 166 -33.47 2.52 -3.38
C PRO A 166 -32.20 3.31 -3.72
N ALA A 167 -32.25 4.63 -3.59
CA ALA A 167 -31.06 5.46 -3.77
C ALA A 167 -29.91 4.97 -2.87
N ASN A 168 -28.68 5.04 -3.39
CA ASN A 168 -27.46 4.57 -2.71
C ASN A 168 -27.47 3.08 -2.35
N HIS A 169 -28.24 2.26 -3.06
CA HIS A 169 -28.17 0.81 -2.95
C HIS A 169 -27.77 0.17 -4.29
N SER A 170 -26.93 -0.85 -4.21
CA SER A 170 -26.55 -1.71 -5.31
C SER A 170 -27.25 -3.06 -5.19
N PHE A 171 -27.51 -3.70 -6.33
CA PHE A 171 -28.09 -5.04 -6.35
C PHE A 171 -26.98 -6.09 -6.28
N TYR A 172 -27.00 -6.90 -5.22
CA TYR A 172 -26.04 -7.97 -4.99
C TYR A 172 -26.78 -9.26 -4.64
N MET A 173 -26.50 -10.35 -5.38
CA MET A 173 -27.09 -11.68 -5.17
C MET A 173 -28.61 -11.71 -4.95
N GLY A 174 -29.38 -10.88 -5.68
CA GLY A 174 -30.83 -10.88 -5.59
C GLY A 174 -31.42 -9.86 -4.60
N VAL A 175 -30.59 -9.16 -3.82
CA VAL A 175 -31.03 -8.20 -2.80
C VAL A 175 -30.39 -6.82 -2.98
N CYS A 176 -31.10 -5.77 -2.58
CA CYS A 176 -30.55 -4.42 -2.53
C CYS A 176 -29.69 -4.25 -1.27
N THR A 177 -28.45 -3.84 -1.46
CA THR A 177 -27.44 -3.65 -0.42
C THR A 177 -26.88 -2.23 -0.49
N PRO A 178 -26.48 -1.59 0.62
CA PRO A 178 -25.95 -0.22 0.58
C PRO A 178 -24.67 -0.07 -0.26
N ASN A 179 -23.89 -1.14 -0.42
CA ASN A 179 -22.71 -1.20 -1.27
C ASN A 179 -22.59 -2.59 -1.91
N ASN A 180 -22.00 -2.66 -3.12
CA ASN A 180 -21.70 -3.93 -3.77
C ASN A 180 -20.58 -4.70 -3.02
N CYS A 181 -19.71 -3.96 -2.33
CA CYS A 181 -18.62 -4.49 -1.54
C CYS A 181 -19.09 -5.03 -0.19
N GLN A 182 -19.10 -6.35 -0.03
CA GLN A 182 -19.52 -7.01 1.20
C GLN A 182 -18.57 -6.72 2.37
N HIS A 183 -19.03 -7.02 3.59
CA HIS A 183 -18.21 -6.96 4.81
C HIS A 183 -17.49 -5.62 5.03
N GLU A 184 -18.22 -4.53 4.83
CA GLU A 184 -17.72 -3.15 4.95
C GLU A 184 -16.54 -2.84 4.00
N GLY A 185 -16.49 -3.55 2.87
CA GLY A 185 -15.56 -3.25 1.79
C GLY A 185 -15.90 -1.92 1.13
N GLU A 186 -14.92 -1.39 0.40
CA GLU A 186 -15.02 -0.11 -0.28
C GLU A 186 -14.75 -0.25 -1.78
N LEU A 187 -15.62 0.37 -2.59
CA LEU A 187 -15.50 0.32 -4.04
C LEU A 187 -14.28 1.12 -4.51
N ALA A 188 -13.49 0.50 -5.37
CA ALA A 188 -12.22 1.01 -5.83
C ALA A 188 -11.97 0.71 -7.31
N LEU A 189 -11.14 1.54 -7.92
CA LEU A 189 -10.58 1.32 -9.25
C LEU A 189 -9.31 0.47 -9.11
N GLY A 190 -9.33 -0.72 -9.71
CA GLY A 190 -8.14 -1.54 -9.94
C GLY A 190 -7.62 -1.38 -11.38
N SER A 191 -6.49 -2.01 -11.68
CA SER A 191 -5.88 -2.01 -13.02
C SER A 191 -6.78 -2.66 -14.09
N LYS A 192 -7.41 -3.79 -13.75
CA LYS A 192 -8.22 -4.58 -14.69
C LYS A 192 -9.70 -4.20 -14.67
N HIS A 193 -10.26 -3.83 -13.54
CA HIS A 193 -11.68 -3.56 -13.41
C HIS A 193 -12.00 -2.84 -12.09
N ILE A 194 -13.20 -2.28 -12.00
CA ILE A 194 -13.77 -1.84 -10.73
C ILE A 194 -13.97 -3.06 -9.82
N GLU A 195 -13.42 -2.98 -8.62
CA GLU A 195 -13.43 -4.02 -7.58
C GLU A 195 -13.48 -3.38 -6.20
N CYS A 196 -13.29 -4.16 -5.14
CA CYS A 196 -13.36 -3.67 -3.77
C CYS A 196 -12.02 -3.79 -3.02
N ILE A 197 -11.74 -2.77 -2.23
CA ILE A 197 -10.83 -2.84 -1.09
C ILE A 197 -11.56 -3.59 0.02
N CYS A 198 -10.97 -4.68 0.49
CA CYS A 198 -11.61 -5.58 1.46
C CYS A 198 -10.95 -5.47 2.82
N LYS A 199 -11.79 -5.33 3.86
CA LYS A 199 -11.32 -5.51 5.23
C LYS A 199 -11.02 -6.99 5.45
N ALA A 200 -9.90 -7.29 6.09
CA ALA A 200 -9.62 -8.66 6.49
C ALA A 200 -10.74 -9.19 7.42
N PRO A 201 -11.02 -10.51 7.39
CA PRO A 201 -10.36 -11.55 6.62
C PRO A 201 -10.84 -11.67 5.17
N TRP A 202 -11.60 -10.73 4.64
CA TRP A 202 -12.30 -10.89 3.38
C TRP A 202 -11.44 -10.57 2.15
N ASP A 203 -11.79 -11.22 1.05
CA ASP A 203 -11.14 -11.13 -0.25
C ASP A 203 -12.16 -11.40 -1.37
N GLY A 204 -11.71 -11.43 -2.62
CA GLY A 204 -12.56 -11.53 -3.80
C GLY A 204 -12.75 -10.17 -4.46
N ARG A 205 -13.55 -10.14 -5.53
CA ARG A 205 -13.79 -8.89 -6.26
C ARG A 205 -14.68 -7.94 -5.46
N PHE A 206 -15.64 -8.49 -4.74
CA PHE A 206 -16.64 -7.78 -3.95
C PHE A 206 -16.61 -8.15 -2.47
N CYS A 207 -15.44 -8.60 -1.98
CA CYS A 207 -15.21 -8.98 -0.56
C CYS A 207 -16.11 -10.11 -0.05
N GLU A 208 -16.59 -10.97 -0.94
CA GLU A 208 -17.51 -12.06 -0.66
C GLU A 208 -16.84 -13.32 -0.12
N ARG A 209 -15.53 -13.45 -0.32
CA ARG A 209 -14.78 -14.68 -0.02
C ARG A 209 -14.02 -14.54 1.28
N LEU A 210 -14.24 -15.46 2.22
CA LEU A 210 -13.43 -15.56 3.42
C LEU A 210 -11.99 -15.99 3.09
N ALA A 211 -11.01 -15.27 3.58
CA ALA A 211 -9.58 -15.49 3.34
C ALA A 211 -8.78 -15.32 4.64
N CYS A 212 -8.90 -16.27 5.56
CA CYS A 212 -8.34 -16.17 6.91
C CYS A 212 -6.82 -16.02 6.99
N TRP A 213 -6.08 -16.35 5.93
CA TRP A 213 -4.65 -16.05 5.84
C TRP A 213 -4.35 -14.53 5.94
N ARG A 214 -5.34 -13.67 5.68
CA ARG A 214 -5.26 -12.21 5.83
C ARG A 214 -5.31 -11.73 7.29
N MET A 215 -5.65 -12.60 8.24
CA MET A 215 -5.60 -12.30 9.69
C MET A 215 -4.18 -12.30 10.26
N ALA A 216 -3.19 -12.72 9.47
CA ALA A 216 -1.80 -12.81 9.87
C ALA A 216 -0.88 -12.03 8.93
N GLU A 217 0.32 -11.73 9.45
CA GLU A 217 1.48 -11.41 8.64
C GLU A 217 1.80 -12.52 7.65
N ARG A 218 2.53 -12.16 6.58
CA ARG A 218 2.85 -13.07 5.48
C ARG A 218 3.54 -14.36 5.95
N GLU A 219 4.37 -14.27 6.98
CA GLU A 219 5.11 -15.41 7.54
C GLU A 219 4.19 -16.41 8.28
N ASN A 220 3.06 -15.92 8.81
CA ASN A 220 2.15 -16.67 9.68
C ASN A 220 0.80 -16.99 9.01
N GLU A 221 0.65 -16.73 7.71
CA GLU A 221 -0.55 -17.04 6.91
C GLU A 221 -1.04 -18.48 7.10
N ARG A 222 -0.09 -19.43 7.18
CA ARG A 222 -0.37 -20.87 7.31
C ARG A 222 -0.94 -21.27 8.66
N ARG A 223 -0.97 -20.38 9.64
CA ARG A 223 -1.55 -20.65 10.96
C ARG A 223 -3.06 -20.51 10.99
N TRP A 224 -3.65 -19.88 9.98
CA TRP A 224 -5.09 -19.61 9.90
C TRP A 224 -5.79 -20.52 8.89
N ARG A 225 -7.03 -20.89 9.17
CA ARG A 225 -7.91 -21.69 8.30
C ARG A 225 -9.30 -21.08 8.23
N ASN A 226 -9.91 -21.18 7.05
CA ASN A 226 -11.32 -20.88 6.87
C ASN A 226 -12.17 -21.95 7.57
N SER A 227 -13.21 -21.54 8.29
CA SER A 227 -14.12 -22.43 9.02
C SER A 227 -15.56 -21.91 8.88
N GLY A 228 -16.19 -22.27 7.76
CA GLY A 228 -17.49 -21.69 7.40
C GLY A 228 -17.37 -20.17 7.24
N GLU A 229 -18.04 -19.43 8.12
CA GLU A 229 -18.12 -17.96 8.09
C GLU A 229 -17.09 -17.26 9.02
N HIS A 230 -16.27 -18.00 9.76
CA HIS A 230 -15.27 -17.44 10.67
C HIS A 230 -13.89 -18.05 10.46
N CYS A 231 -12.89 -17.39 11.04
CA CYS A 231 -11.51 -17.85 11.04
C CYS A 231 -11.21 -18.68 12.28
N ARG A 232 -10.45 -19.76 12.09
CA ARG A 232 -9.90 -20.57 13.19
C ARG A 232 -8.42 -20.82 12.98
N CYS A 233 -7.73 -21.18 14.05
CA CYS A 233 -6.37 -21.68 13.95
C CYS A 233 -6.33 -23.03 13.23
N ALA A 234 -5.25 -23.25 12.47
CA ALA A 234 -4.90 -24.57 11.98
C ALA A 234 -4.63 -25.50 13.17
N ASP A 235 -4.82 -26.80 12.98
CA ASP A 235 -4.94 -27.78 14.08
C ASP A 235 -3.72 -27.85 15.01
N ASN A 236 -2.56 -27.37 14.57
CA ASN A 236 -1.30 -27.35 15.35
C ASN A 236 -1.04 -26.03 16.10
N TYR A 237 -1.97 -25.09 16.05
CA TYR A 237 -1.81 -23.76 16.64
C TYR A 237 -3.00 -23.39 17.54
N GLU A 238 -2.74 -22.60 18.57
CA GLU A 238 -3.73 -21.98 19.45
C GLU A 238 -3.40 -20.52 19.77
N GLY A 239 -4.28 -19.88 20.54
CA GLY A 239 -4.18 -18.47 20.90
C GLY A 239 -5.13 -17.61 20.07
N THR A 240 -5.28 -16.35 20.46
CA THR A 240 -6.19 -15.42 19.75
C THR A 240 -5.68 -15.09 18.34
N ASN A 241 -4.38 -15.25 18.09
CA ASN A 241 -3.72 -14.97 16.81
C ASN A 241 -2.99 -16.19 16.24
N CYS A 242 -3.29 -17.38 16.75
CA CYS A 242 -2.62 -18.63 16.38
C CYS A 242 -1.10 -18.57 16.58
N GLU A 243 -0.66 -17.86 17.61
CA GLU A 243 0.75 -17.60 17.92
C GLU A 243 1.46 -18.80 18.58
N THR A 244 0.70 -19.64 19.28
CA THR A 244 1.22 -20.73 20.09
C THR A 244 1.17 -22.04 19.32
N VAL A 245 2.29 -22.76 19.25
CA VAL A 245 2.36 -24.10 18.67
C VAL A 245 1.97 -25.14 19.73
N VAL A 246 0.93 -25.93 19.46
CA VAL A 246 0.41 -26.96 20.39
C VAL A 246 0.78 -28.38 19.99
N SER A 247 1.12 -28.60 18.72
CA SER A 247 1.50 -29.93 18.22
C SER A 247 2.38 -29.85 16.97
N CYS A 248 3.04 -30.96 16.67
CA CYS A 248 3.96 -31.11 15.54
C CYS A 248 3.48 -32.27 14.65
N GLN A 249 3.56 -32.13 13.33
CA GLN A 249 3.14 -33.21 12.42
C GLN A 249 4.16 -34.34 12.33
N ASN A 250 5.45 -34.00 12.24
CA ASN A 250 6.56 -34.94 12.10
C ASN A 250 7.72 -34.57 13.02
N GLY A 251 7.50 -34.63 14.33
CA GLY A 251 8.49 -34.25 15.33
C GLY A 251 7.89 -34.18 16.73
N GLU A 252 8.70 -33.69 17.68
CA GLU A 252 8.30 -33.56 19.08
C GLU A 252 8.23 -32.09 19.50
N LEU A 253 7.21 -31.73 20.29
CA LEU A 253 7.08 -30.39 20.83
C LEU A 253 7.96 -30.27 22.09
N VAL A 254 9.05 -29.52 21.99
CA VAL A 254 10.00 -29.32 23.09
C VAL A 254 10.19 -27.83 23.33
N GLY A 255 9.80 -27.37 24.52
CA GLY A 255 9.93 -25.95 24.90
C GLY A 255 9.10 -25.00 24.01
N GLY A 256 7.90 -25.42 23.58
CA GLY A 256 7.02 -24.61 22.75
C GLY A 256 7.44 -24.50 21.28
N ARG A 257 8.39 -25.33 20.82
CA ARG A 257 8.81 -25.42 19.42
C ARG A 257 8.92 -26.87 18.97
N CYS A 258 8.65 -27.13 17.70
CA CYS A 258 8.79 -28.46 17.13
C CYS A 258 10.25 -28.78 16.81
N GLN A 259 10.76 -29.87 17.37
CA GLN A 259 11.98 -30.53 16.94
C GLN A 259 11.62 -31.57 15.88
N CYS A 260 11.90 -31.26 14.61
CA CYS A 260 11.50 -32.10 13.49
C CYS A 260 12.31 -33.39 13.40
N ALA A 261 11.63 -34.47 13.02
CA ALA A 261 12.26 -35.73 12.65
C ALA A 261 13.13 -35.55 11.39
N GLU A 262 14.04 -36.50 11.17
CA GLU A 262 14.94 -36.45 10.01
C GLU A 262 14.16 -36.37 8.70
N GLY A 263 14.60 -35.47 7.81
CA GLY A 263 13.96 -35.25 6.51
C GLY A 263 12.72 -34.33 6.54
N TRP A 264 12.37 -33.73 7.69
CA TRP A 264 11.28 -32.77 7.84
C TRP A 264 11.75 -31.40 8.32
N LYS A 265 11.01 -30.35 7.94
CA LYS A 265 11.26 -28.97 8.33
C LYS A 265 9.95 -28.17 8.44
N GLY A 266 10.06 -26.96 8.99
CA GLY A 266 8.95 -26.03 9.17
C GLY A 266 8.61 -25.84 10.64
N GLU A 267 7.77 -24.85 10.93
CA GLU A 267 7.40 -24.50 12.30
C GLU A 267 6.70 -25.66 13.04
N VAL A 268 5.89 -26.43 12.30
CA VAL A 268 5.18 -27.62 12.80
C VAL A 268 5.61 -28.91 12.08
N CYS A 269 6.79 -28.90 11.45
CA CYS A 269 7.35 -30.04 10.71
C CYS A 269 6.45 -30.60 9.61
N ASP A 270 5.79 -29.71 8.87
CA ASP A 270 4.81 -29.99 7.80
C ASP A 270 5.43 -30.09 6.39
N ARG A 271 6.72 -29.75 6.24
CA ARG A 271 7.41 -29.72 4.95
C ARG A 271 8.50 -30.77 4.88
N LYS A 272 8.46 -31.62 3.85
CA LYS A 272 9.54 -32.56 3.56
C LYS A 272 10.75 -31.82 2.99
N CYS A 273 11.94 -32.27 3.35
CA CYS A 273 13.17 -31.77 2.76
C CYS A 273 13.38 -32.36 1.37
N ILE A 274 14.07 -31.59 0.51
CA ILE A 274 14.47 -32.06 -0.81
C ILE A 274 15.61 -33.07 -0.59
N PRO A 275 15.57 -34.26 -1.23
CA PRO A 275 16.67 -35.22 -1.14
C PRO A 275 17.99 -34.57 -1.58
N ASN A 276 19.08 -34.84 -0.84
CA ASN A 276 20.42 -34.26 -1.01
C ASN A 276 20.58 -32.77 -0.65
N GLN A 277 19.63 -32.17 0.09
CA GLN A 277 19.83 -30.88 0.75
C GLN A 277 19.66 -31.01 2.26
N THR A 278 20.51 -30.35 3.04
CA THR A 278 20.38 -30.30 4.49
C THR A 278 19.17 -29.45 4.90
N CYS A 279 18.35 -29.98 5.82
CA CYS A 279 17.14 -29.32 6.35
C CYS A 279 17.45 -28.15 7.30
N SER A 280 18.72 -27.88 7.58
CA SER A 280 19.14 -26.96 8.62
C SER A 280 18.78 -25.54 8.25
N SER A 281 17.83 -24.95 8.97
CA SER A 281 17.71 -23.49 9.08
C SER A 281 19.08 -22.96 9.50
N PRO A 282 19.66 -21.94 8.83
CA PRO A 282 20.88 -21.33 9.35
C PRO A 282 20.60 -20.84 10.77
N PRO A 283 21.48 -21.13 11.75
CA PRO A 283 21.29 -20.63 13.11
C PRO A 283 21.20 -19.10 13.08
N LEU A 284 20.18 -18.55 13.74
CA LEU A 284 19.92 -17.11 13.93
C LEU A 284 21.00 -16.38 14.76
N LEU A 285 22.23 -16.88 14.75
CA LEU A 285 23.39 -16.30 15.40
C LEU A 285 24.25 -15.62 14.33
N THR A 286 23.98 -14.34 14.00
CA THR A 286 25.03 -13.37 13.57
C THR A 286 24.53 -11.97 13.16
N SER A 287 23.25 -11.74 12.86
CA SER A 287 22.85 -10.43 12.29
C SER A 287 22.72 -9.27 13.28
N LYS A 288 22.65 -9.50 14.60
CA LYS A 288 22.54 -8.40 15.59
C LYS A 288 23.87 -7.85 16.13
N LEU A 289 24.99 -8.54 15.95
CA LEU A 289 26.32 -8.09 16.44
C LEU A 289 27.10 -7.26 15.40
N GLY A 290 26.75 -7.34 14.11
CA GLY A 290 27.43 -6.58 13.05
C GLY A 290 27.07 -5.10 13.01
N ILE A 291 25.87 -4.71 13.45
CA ILE A 291 25.40 -3.33 13.36
C ILE A 291 25.93 -2.47 14.52
N THR A 292 26.17 -3.05 15.69
CA THR A 292 26.73 -2.32 16.84
C THR A 292 28.22 -2.02 16.68
N PHE A 293 29.00 -2.87 16.00
CA PHE A 293 30.42 -2.60 15.74
C PHE A 293 30.65 -1.50 14.69
N SER A 294 29.75 -1.37 13.70
CA SER A 294 29.85 -0.31 12.68
C SER A 294 29.64 1.09 13.27
N MET A 295 28.63 1.25 14.14
CA MET A 295 28.36 2.54 14.79
C MET A 295 29.49 2.98 15.74
N PHE A 296 30.16 2.05 16.41
CA PHE A 296 31.26 2.37 17.33
C PHE A 296 32.51 2.89 16.59
N PHE A 297 32.80 2.37 15.40
CA PHE A 297 33.90 2.86 14.56
C PHE A 297 33.64 4.28 14.00
N PHE A 298 32.40 4.59 13.62
CA PHE A 298 32.06 5.95 13.15
C PHE A 298 32.17 7.00 14.26
N VAL A 299 31.78 6.66 15.49
CA VAL A 299 31.91 7.58 16.64
C VAL A 299 33.40 7.81 17.00
N LEU A 300 34.22 6.75 17.00
CA LEU A 300 35.66 6.89 17.27
C LEU A 300 36.39 7.67 16.16
N ALA A 301 36.01 7.48 14.89
CA ALA A 301 36.55 8.27 13.78
C ALA A 301 36.18 9.75 13.89
N ALA A 302 34.94 10.08 14.26
CA ALA A 302 34.50 11.47 14.46
C ALA A 302 35.30 12.17 15.59
N ILE A 303 35.56 11.46 16.70
CA ILE A 303 36.36 12.00 17.81
C ILE A 303 37.83 12.23 17.39
N PHE A 304 38.41 11.34 16.58
CA PHE A 304 39.78 11.52 16.09
C PHE A 304 39.92 12.67 15.09
N PHE A 305 38.94 12.86 14.19
CA PHE A 305 38.95 13.96 13.23
C PHE A 305 38.74 15.33 13.89
N ASP A 306 37.92 15.40 14.95
CA ASP A 306 37.75 16.66 15.68
C ASP A 306 39.06 17.05 16.40
N ARG A 307 39.76 16.07 17.01
CA ARG A 307 41.01 16.34 17.73
C ARG A 307 42.16 16.83 16.84
N GLN A 308 42.22 16.41 15.57
CA GLN A 308 43.19 16.93 14.59
C GLN A 308 42.90 18.37 14.16
N ARG A 309 41.63 18.80 14.21
CA ARG A 309 41.23 20.15 13.77
C ARG A 309 41.64 21.26 14.74
N TRP A 310 41.82 20.93 16.02
CA TRP A 310 42.27 21.89 17.04
C TRP A 310 43.79 22.04 17.12
N ALA A 311 44.57 21.10 16.59
CA ALA A 311 46.03 21.17 16.58
C ALA A 311 46.62 22.05 15.45
N LEU A 312 45.78 22.51 14.52
CA LEU A 312 46.18 23.38 13.40
C LEU A 312 45.76 24.84 13.59
N ILE A 313 45.18 25.20 14.74
CA ILE A 313 44.69 26.56 15.06
C ILE A 313 45.43 27.15 16.29
N SER A 314 46.51 26.52 16.74
CA SER A 314 47.38 27.03 17.83
C SER A 314 48.79 27.29 17.36
#